data_AF-A0A432QQ58-F1
#
_entry.id   AF-A0A432QQ58-F1
#
_cell.length_a   1.000
_cell.length_b   1.000
_cell.length_c   1.000
_cell.angle_alpha   90.00
_cell.angle_beta   90.00
_cell.angle_gamma   90.00
#
_symmetry.space_group_name_H-M   'P 1'
#
loop_
_entity.id
_entity.type
_entity.pdbx_description
1 polymer ?
#
loop_
_entity_poly.entity_id
_entity_poly.type
_entity_poly.pdbx_seq_one_letter_code
_entity_poly.pdbx_strand_id
1 'polypeptide(L)'
;MLEQKILTIDLGTSSIRTALSVVNSDGIRNITITTAPSRGIKSGNIVNFQSARDSLKSALNKLKMETSTTIPAEAYVLITGAHTLSYVVESKITFPGIQTISYSDVNEVKNKAQKELM
;
A
#
# COMPACT_ATOMS: atom_id res chain seq x y z
N MET A 1 -11.52 17.65 10.34
CA MET A 1 -11.65 16.44 9.48
C MET A 1 -11.97 15.24 10.37
N LEU A 2 -12.52 14.15 9.84
CA LEU A 2 -12.61 12.91 10.62
C LEU A 2 -11.20 12.31 10.79
N GLU A 3 -11.01 11.54 11.87
CA GLU A 3 -9.77 10.81 12.11
C GLU A 3 -9.49 9.86 10.94
N GLN A 4 -8.29 9.95 10.34
CA GLN A 4 -7.87 9.07 9.25
C GLN A 4 -6.77 8.13 9.73
N LYS A 5 -6.95 6.83 9.48
CA LYS A 5 -5.98 5.79 9.84
C LYS A 5 -5.44 5.15 8.58
N ILE A 6 -4.11 5.13 8.45
CA ILE A 6 -3.42 4.53 7.31
C ILE A 6 -2.46 3.48 7.87
N LEU A 7 -2.75 2.21 7.58
CA LEU A 7 -1.80 1.12 7.81
C LEU A 7 -0.92 0.95 6.57
N THR A 8 0.39 0.93 6.78
CA THR A 8 1.38 0.66 5.75
C THR A 8 2.22 -0.55 6.16
N ILE A 9 2.48 -1.45 5.23
CA ILE A 9 3.25 -2.69 5.43
C ILE A 9 4.36 -2.75 4.39
N ASP A 10 5.60 -2.82 4.84
CA ASP A 10 6.77 -3.11 3.99
C ASP A 10 7.17 -4.57 4.19
N LEU A 11 6.92 -5.41 3.18
CA LEU A 11 7.25 -6.84 3.17
C LEU A 11 8.68 -7.08 2.67
N GLY A 12 9.65 -6.57 3.42
CA GLY A 12 11.06 -6.73 3.11
C GLY A 12 11.60 -8.16 3.28
N THR A 13 12.67 -8.47 2.55
CA THR A 13 13.40 -9.74 2.64
C THR A 13 14.16 -9.89 3.96
N SER A 14 14.69 -8.80 4.51
CA SER A 14 15.43 -8.81 5.79
C SER A 14 14.52 -8.57 7.00
N SER A 15 13.51 -7.71 6.84
CA SER A 15 12.61 -7.31 7.91
C SER A 15 11.25 -6.91 7.35
N ILE A 16 10.19 -7.21 8.10
CA ILE A 16 8.87 -6.66 7.85
C ILE A 16 8.69 -5.43 8.75
N ARG A 17 8.29 -4.31 8.16
CA ARG A 17 8.00 -3.07 8.88
C ARG A 17 6.53 -2.75 8.73
N THR A 18 5.91 -2.33 9.81
CA THR A 18 4.51 -1.88 9.79
C THR A 18 4.41 -0.51 10.41
N ALA A 19 3.66 0.39 9.75
CA ALA A 19 3.44 1.75 10.22
C ALA A 19 1.95 2.04 10.31
N LEU A 20 1.51 2.58 11.43
CA LEU A 20 0.17 3.15 11.57
C LEU A 20 0.30 4.68 11.62
N SER A 21 -0.22 5.36 10.62
CA SER A 21 -0.41 6.81 10.66
C SER A 21 -1.83 7.12 11.10
N VAL A 22 -1.98 7.93 12.14
CA VAL A 22 -3.26 8.47 12.60
C VAL A 22 -3.22 9.97 12.40
N VAL A 23 -4.10 10.49 11.53
CA VAL A 23 -4.31 11.93 11.34
C VAL A 23 -5.56 12.31 12.11
N ASN A 24 -5.38 13.05 13.19
CA ASN A 24 -6.46 13.49 14.06
C ASN A 24 -7.29 14.61 13.41
N SER A 25 -8.42 14.93 14.02
CA SER A 25 -9.34 15.95 13.50
C SER A 25 -8.76 17.36 13.45
N ASP A 26 -7.76 17.63 14.30
CA ASP A 26 -6.94 18.84 14.39
C ASP A 26 -5.80 18.89 13.35
N GLY A 27 -5.62 17.83 12.56
CA GLY A 27 -4.58 17.70 11.55
C GLY A 27 -3.23 17.18 12.09
N ILE A 28 -3.11 16.92 13.39
CA ILE A 28 -1.89 16.33 13.97
C ILE A 28 -1.76 14.88 13.50
N ARG A 29 -0.58 14.54 12.97
CA ARG A 29 -0.25 13.20 12.50
C ARG A 29 0.67 12.47 13.48
N ASN A 30 0.16 11.40 14.07
CA ASN A 30 0.96 10.45 14.86
C ASN A 30 1.34 9.26 14.00
N ILE A 31 2.59 8.80 14.10
CA ILE A 31 3.08 7.64 13.35
C ILE A 31 3.74 6.68 14.34
N THR A 32 3.21 5.46 14.42
CA THR A 32 3.84 4.36 15.15
C THR A 32 4.43 3.38 14.15
N ILE A 33 5.72 3.04 14.30
CA ILE A 33 6.44 2.13 13.40
C ILE A 33 6.98 0.97 14.22
N THR A 34 6.71 -0.25 13.77
CA THR A 34 7.30 -1.47 14.37
C THR A 34 8.00 -2.29 13.31
N THR A 35 8.96 -3.11 13.76
CA THR A 35 9.74 -3.99 12.89
C THR A 35 9.84 -5.40 13.47
N ALA A 36 9.80 -6.40 12.60
CA ALA A 36 10.08 -7.80 12.92
C ALA A 36 11.04 -8.40 11.89
N PRO A 37 11.91 -9.35 12.29
CA PRO A 37 12.74 -10.09 11.36
C PRO A 37 11.87 -10.84 10.34
N SER A 38 12.27 -10.81 9.07
CA SER A 38 11.55 -11.50 7.99
C SER A 38 12.06 -12.93 7.84
N ARG A 39 11.14 -13.87 7.66
CA ARG A 39 11.43 -15.28 7.33
C ARG A 39 10.50 -15.75 6.22
N GLY A 40 10.98 -16.64 5.36
CA GLY A 40 10.19 -17.17 4.25
C GLY A 40 10.06 -16.23 3.05
N ILE A 41 10.78 -15.11 3.05
CA ILE A 41 10.91 -14.19 1.90
C ILE A 41 12.39 -14.13 1.50
N LYS A 42 12.71 -14.41 0.23
CA LYS A 42 14.08 -14.36 -0.30
C LYS A 42 14.07 -13.74 -1.69
N SER A 43 14.97 -12.77 -1.93
CA SER A 43 15.08 -12.07 -3.21
C SER A 43 13.73 -11.56 -3.74
N GLY A 44 12.90 -11.00 -2.86
CA GLY A 44 11.57 -10.47 -3.19
C GLY A 44 10.47 -11.51 -3.42
N ASN A 45 10.77 -12.80 -3.24
CA ASN A 45 9.84 -13.91 -3.46
C ASN A 45 9.47 -14.57 -2.13
N ILE A 46 8.19 -14.96 -1.98
CA ILE A 46 7.74 -15.79 -0.86
C ILE A 46 8.17 -17.24 -1.15
N VAL A 47 9.23 -17.69 -0.49
CA VAL A 47 9.76 -19.06 -0.60
C VAL A 47 9.18 -20.00 0.45
N ASN A 48 8.60 -19.46 1.54
CA ASN A 48 7.86 -20.22 2.54
C ASN A 48 6.70 -19.39 3.08
N PHE A 49 5.48 -19.74 2.67
CA PHE A 49 4.27 -19.00 3.03
C PHE A 49 4.03 -18.94 4.54
N GLN A 50 4.19 -20.06 5.25
CA GLN A 50 3.90 -20.12 6.68
C GLN A 50 4.85 -19.21 7.47
N SER A 51 6.13 -19.24 7.14
CA SER A 51 7.15 -18.38 7.75
C SER A 51 6.93 -16.90 7.47
N ALA A 52 6.52 -16.56 6.24
CA ALA A 52 6.20 -15.18 5.86
C ALA A 52 4.95 -14.67 6.59
N ARG A 53 3.90 -15.50 6.66
CA ARG A 53 2.67 -15.23 7.41
C ARG A 53 2.95 -14.98 8.89
N ASP A 54 3.77 -15.82 9.52
CA ASP A 54 4.08 -15.69 10.95
C ASP A 54 4.96 -14.46 11.24
N SER A 55 5.89 -14.14 10.33
CA SER A 55 6.70 -12.90 10.43
C SER A 55 5.82 -11.65 10.33
N LEU A 56 4.87 -11.64 9.38
CA LEU A 56 3.91 -10.53 9.25
C LEU A 56 3.01 -10.40 10.47
N LYS A 57 2.48 -11.52 10.99
CA LYS A 57 1.71 -11.52 12.24
C LYS A 57 2.51 -10.97 13.41
N SER A 58 3.79 -11.35 13.52
CA SER A 58 4.67 -10.83 14.57
C SER A 58 4.81 -9.31 14.50
N ALA A 59 5.03 -8.75 13.31
CA ALA A 59 5.10 -7.29 13.12
C ALA A 59 3.77 -6.58 13.48
N LEU A 60 2.65 -7.10 12.98
CA LEU A 60 1.32 -6.55 13.26
C LEU A 60 0.96 -6.65 14.75
N ASN A 61 1.32 -7.75 15.42
CA ASN A 61 1.07 -7.90 16.86
C ASN A 61 1.89 -6.90 17.68
N LYS A 62 3.15 -6.64 17.31
CA LYS A 62 3.95 -5.56 17.92
C LYS A 62 3.27 -4.21 17.74
N LEU A 63 2.81 -3.90 16.52
CA LEU A 63 2.11 -2.64 16.25
C LEU A 63 0.84 -2.50 17.10
N LYS A 64 0.06 -3.58 17.28
CA LYS A 64 -1.12 -3.59 18.15
C LYS A 64 -0.79 -3.31 19.61
N MET A 65 0.38 -3.75 20.09
CA MET A 65 0.82 -3.49 21.47
C MET A 65 1.31 -2.05 21.66
N GLU A 66 1.85 -1.43 20.61
CA GLU A 66 2.44 -0.07 20.66
C GLU A 66 1.47 1.04 20.23
N THR A 67 0.24 0.69 19.82
CA THR A 67 -0.76 1.65 19.36
C THR A 67 -1.94 1.69 20.32
N SER A 68 -2.47 2.89 20.57
CA SER A 68 -3.63 3.12 21.43
C SER A 68 -4.97 3.02 20.67
N THR A 69 -4.92 2.77 19.37
CA THR A 69 -6.08 2.73 18.49
C THR A 69 -6.16 1.38 17.76
N THR A 70 -7.37 1.04 17.33
CA THR A 70 -7.60 -0.03 16.37
C THR A 70 -6.84 0.21 15.05
N ILE A 71 -6.28 -0.88 14.53
CA ILE A 71 -5.66 -0.94 13.22
C ILE A 71 -6.77 -1.11 12.17
N PRO A 72 -6.74 -0.38 11.04
CA PRO A 72 -7.73 -0.52 9.97
C PRO A 72 -7.69 -1.90 9.30
N ALA A 73 -8.80 -2.32 8.70
CA ALA A 73 -8.91 -3.58 7.97
C ALA A 73 -8.13 -3.59 6.65
N GLU A 74 -7.93 -2.40 6.06
CA GLU A 74 -7.21 -2.20 4.81
C GLU A 74 -5.78 -1.72 5.06
N ALA A 75 -4.87 -2.06 4.15
CA ALA A 75 -3.45 -1.72 4.24
C ALA A 75 -2.89 -1.34 2.87
N TYR A 76 -1.96 -0.39 2.87
CA TYR A 76 -1.06 -0.17 1.75
C TYR A 76 0.17 -1.05 1.92
N VAL A 77 0.45 -1.90 0.94
CA VAL A 77 1.56 -2.85 1.00
C VAL A 77 2.62 -2.46 -0.02
N LEU A 78 3.86 -2.32 0.42
CA LEU A 78 5.01 -2.17 -0.46
C LEU A 78 5.46 -3.55 -0.92
N ILE A 79 5.53 -3.74 -2.23
CA ILE A 79 6.00 -4.97 -2.86
C ILE A 79 7.38 -4.70 -3.45
N THR A 80 8.30 -5.63 -3.24
CA THR A 80 9.68 -5.51 -3.73
C THR A 80 9.75 -5.63 -5.26
N GLY A 81 10.58 -4.79 -5.88
CA GLY A 81 10.61 -4.59 -7.33
C GLY A 81 11.41 -5.61 -8.16
N ALA A 82 11.80 -6.77 -7.61
CA ALA A 82 12.70 -7.72 -8.29
C ALA A 82 12.16 -8.20 -9.66
N HIS A 83 10.84 -8.15 -9.85
CA HIS A 83 10.17 -8.51 -11.11
C HIS A 83 9.18 -7.43 -11.57
N THR A 84 9.36 -6.18 -11.10
CA THR A 84 8.51 -5.07 -11.55
C THR A 84 8.95 -4.62 -12.93
N LEU A 85 8.03 -4.70 -13.88
CA LEU A 85 8.19 -4.18 -15.22
C LEU A 85 7.51 -2.82 -15.32
N SER A 86 8.12 -1.91 -16.06
CA SER A 86 7.59 -0.57 -16.33
C SER A 86 7.40 -0.42 -17.83
N TYR A 87 6.26 0.12 -18.21
CA TYR A 87 5.89 0.34 -19.60
C TYR A 87 5.38 1.77 -19.77
N VAL A 88 5.55 2.31 -20.97
CA VAL A 88 4.94 3.58 -21.37
C VAL A 88 3.72 3.25 -22.22
N VAL A 89 2.58 3.84 -21.87
CA VAL A 89 1.34 3.71 -22.61
C VAL A 89 0.79 5.11 -22.85
N GLU A 90 0.46 5.40 -24.10
CA GLU A 90 -0.28 6.60 -24.46
C GLU A 90 -1.73 6.20 -24.72
N SER A 91 -2.67 6.86 -24.03
CA SER A 91 -4.10 6.61 -24.23
C SER A 91 -4.87 7.92 -24.26
N LYS A 92 -5.98 7.91 -25.00
CA LYS A 92 -6.83 9.07 -25.25
C LYS A 92 -8.29 8.72 -25.07
N ILE A 93 -9.04 9.60 -24.43
CA ILE A 93 -10.51 9.64 -24.47
C ILE A 93 -10.98 10.87 -25.25
N THR A 94 -12.17 10.81 -25.85
CA THR A 94 -12.69 11.89 -26.71
C THR A 94 -14.07 12.30 -26.21
N PHE A 95 -14.33 13.60 -26.22
CA PHE A 95 -15.60 14.17 -25.80
C PHE A 95 -16.34 14.75 -27.02
N PRO A 96 -17.68 14.72 -27.02
CA PRO A 96 -18.48 15.26 -28.13
C PRO A 96 -18.42 16.80 -28.23
N GLY A 97 -17.88 17.48 -27.22
CA GLY A 97 -17.75 18.93 -27.20
C GLY A 97 -16.79 19.43 -26.11
N ILE A 98 -16.77 20.75 -25.93
CA ILE A 98 -15.96 21.39 -24.88
C ILE A 98 -16.60 21.08 -23.51
N GLN A 99 -15.82 20.49 -22.62
CA GLN A 99 -16.22 20.24 -21.23
C GLN A 99 -15.06 20.49 -20.27
N THR A 100 -15.39 20.65 -18.98
CA THR A 100 -14.38 20.68 -17.91
C THR A 100 -13.93 19.25 -17.61
N ILE A 101 -12.61 19.04 -17.53
CA ILE A 101 -12.04 17.74 -17.16
C ILE A 101 -12.27 17.49 -15.67
N SER A 102 -12.81 16.33 -15.37
CA SER A 102 -13.14 15.84 -14.02
C SER A 102 -12.26 14.66 -13.61
N TYR A 103 -12.32 14.28 -12.33
CA TYR A 103 -11.64 13.07 -11.84
C TYR A 103 -12.15 11.78 -12.49
N SER A 104 -13.42 11.73 -12.92
CA SER A 104 -13.95 10.59 -13.66
C SER A 104 -13.29 10.45 -15.03
N ASP A 105 -13.03 11.56 -15.72
CA ASP A 105 -12.36 11.56 -17.03
C ASP A 105 -10.91 11.06 -16.90
N VAL A 106 -10.19 11.50 -15.86
CA VAL A 106 -8.84 11.03 -15.55
C VAL A 106 -8.84 9.52 -15.23
N ASN A 107 -9.84 9.04 -14.48
CA ASN A 107 -9.98 7.62 -14.19
C ASN A 107 -10.33 6.81 -15.45
N GLU A 108 -11.13 7.35 -16.37
CA GLU A 108 -11.46 6.70 -17.63
C GLU A 108 -10.22 6.49 -18.50
N VAL A 109 -9.42 7.53 -18.74
CA VAL A 109 -8.18 7.39 -19.52
C VAL A 109 -7.17 6.47 -18.84
N LYS A 110 -7.06 6.51 -17.51
CA LYS A 110 -6.20 5.58 -16.74
C LYS A 110 -6.65 4.12 -16.91
N ASN A 111 -7.94 3.86 -16.82
CA ASN A 111 -8.50 2.52 -17.00
C ASN A 111 -8.34 2.03 -18.44
N LYS A 112 -8.45 2.94 -19.43
CA LYS A 112 -8.21 2.64 -20.84
C LYS A 112 -6.74 2.29 -21.08
N ALA A 113 -5.81 3.11 -20.60
CA ALA A 113 -4.38 2.84 -20.70
C ALA A 113 -4.00 1.49 -20.07
N GLN A 114 -4.60 1.15 -18.92
CA GLN A 114 -4.36 -0.16 -18.29
C GLN A 114 -4.84 -1.33 -19.17
N LYS A 115 -5.99 -1.19 -19.85
CA LYS A 115 -6.52 -2.21 -20.77
C LYS A 115 -5.70 -2.35 -22.06
N GLU A 116 -5.11 -1.27 -22.55
CA GLU A 116 -4.27 -1.29 -23.76
C GLU A 116 -2.88 -1.90 -23.51
N LEU A 117 -2.44 -1.93 -22.25
CA LEU A 117 -1.20 -2.58 -21.83
C LEU A 117 -1.32 -4.09 -21.68
N MET A 118 -2.49 -4.59 -21.29
CA MET A 118 -2.78 -6.00 -20.99
C MET A 118 -3.27 -6.77 -22.22
#